data_AF-A0A7W9APE0-F1
#
_entry.id   AF-A0A7W9APE0-F1
#
_cell.length_a   1.000
_cell.length_b   1.000
_cell.length_c   1.000
_cell.angle_alpha   90.00
_cell.angle_beta   90.00
_cell.angle_gamma   90.00
#
_symmetry.space_group_name_H-M   'P 1'
#
loop_
_entity.id
_entity.type
_entity.pdbx_description
1 polymer ?
#
loop_
_entity_poly.entity_id
_entity_poly.type
_entity_poly.pdbx_seq_one_letter_code
_entity_poly.pdbx_strand_id
1 'polypeptide(L)'
;MRRLAAAILALFAAAPAAAGAPVWEQTFMSPANGWAQVERWRDGTGGIATEAFPTDGRGNQSGQRATFFGSAQPAASKMLLYYAPGWNTGARQVPVLLVHGANQDADLAWANPNEAGSYGCGRSTCPTRGLMQQLSGKGYRVFALGLAHKNGDGYGWAEQIANAISIIKQRTGAASVDVVAWSKAASNARMYISNVRKSWGTAYRGDVRRLILLGSANNGIDLSFRHGWTFSLTV
;
A
#
# COMPACT_ATOMS: atom_id res chain seq x y z
N MET A 1 -57.52 -30.19 -22.60
CA MET A 1 -56.38 -29.39 -23.09
C MET A 1 -55.99 -28.35 -22.05
N ARG A 2 -55.02 -28.63 -21.18
CA ARG A 2 -54.50 -27.66 -20.19
C ARG A 2 -53.20 -27.06 -20.74
N ARG A 3 -53.20 -25.75 -20.97
CA ARG A 3 -52.02 -24.99 -21.39
C ARG A 3 -51.14 -24.74 -20.16
N LEU A 4 -49.93 -25.29 -20.16
CA LEU A 4 -48.88 -24.94 -19.20
C LEU A 4 -48.25 -23.61 -19.64
N ALA A 5 -48.43 -22.57 -18.84
CA ALA A 5 -47.69 -21.32 -18.96
C ALA A 5 -46.31 -21.50 -18.32
N ALA A 6 -45.25 -21.40 -19.10
CA ALA A 6 -43.88 -21.38 -18.60
C ALA A 6 -43.57 -19.98 -18.05
N ALA A 7 -43.36 -19.88 -16.74
CA ALA A 7 -42.86 -18.67 -16.10
C ALA A 7 -41.34 -18.59 -16.32
N ILE A 8 -40.89 -17.56 -17.04
CA ILE A 8 -39.47 -17.25 -17.21
C ILE A 8 -39.02 -16.53 -15.94
N LEU A 9 -38.25 -17.22 -15.09
CA LEU A 9 -37.54 -16.59 -13.97
C LEU A 9 -36.37 -15.78 -14.53
N ALA A 10 -36.50 -14.46 -14.57
CA ALA A 10 -35.37 -13.57 -14.86
C ALA A 10 -34.43 -13.55 -13.65
N LEU A 11 -33.29 -14.26 -13.77
CA LEU A 11 -32.17 -14.14 -12.86
C LEU A 11 -31.54 -12.74 -13.06
N PHE A 12 -31.91 -11.79 -12.21
CA PHE A 12 -31.17 -10.54 -12.10
C PHE A 12 -29.80 -10.85 -11.50
N ALA A 13 -28.77 -10.92 -12.34
CA ALA A 13 -27.39 -10.91 -11.88
C ALA A 13 -27.16 -9.59 -11.14
N ALA A 14 -26.96 -9.65 -9.83
CA ALA A 14 -26.55 -8.49 -9.06
C ALA A 14 -25.26 -7.93 -9.68
N ALA A 15 -25.28 -6.66 -10.08
CA ALA A 15 -24.07 -5.97 -10.50
C ALA A 15 -23.03 -6.11 -9.38
N PRO A 16 -21.76 -6.43 -9.68
CA PRO A 16 -20.73 -6.48 -8.66
C PRO A 16 -20.72 -5.14 -7.92
N ALA A 17 -20.81 -5.18 -6.59
CA ALA A 17 -20.70 -3.98 -5.77
C ALA A 17 -19.45 -3.21 -6.20
N ALA A 18 -19.64 -1.97 -6.67
CA ALA A 18 -18.52 -1.11 -7.01
C ALA A 18 -17.69 -0.90 -5.75
N ALA A 19 -16.39 -1.20 -5.82
CA ALA A 19 -15.48 -0.91 -4.72
C ALA A 19 -15.60 0.57 -4.35
N GLY A 20 -15.79 0.86 -3.06
CA GLY A 20 -15.96 2.22 -2.58
C GLY A 20 -14.70 3.05 -2.78
N ALA A 21 -14.83 4.22 -3.40
CA ALA A 21 -13.70 5.12 -3.67
C ALA A 21 -13.01 5.56 -2.35
N PRO A 22 -11.68 5.76 -2.36
CA PRO A 22 -10.98 6.23 -1.17
C PRO A 22 -11.45 7.63 -0.78
N VAL A 23 -11.61 7.84 0.52
CA VAL A 23 -12.07 9.10 1.12
C VAL A 23 -10.88 9.86 1.67
N TRP A 24 -10.68 11.08 1.21
CA TRP A 24 -9.66 11.98 1.74
C TRP A 24 -10.02 12.42 3.16
N GLU A 25 -9.07 12.39 4.09
CA GLU A 25 -9.30 12.86 5.46
C GLU A 25 -8.51 14.14 5.79
N GLN A 26 -7.21 14.17 5.48
CA GLN A 26 -6.35 15.27 5.92
C GLN A 26 -5.05 15.34 5.11
N THR A 27 -4.51 16.54 4.93
CA THR A 27 -3.16 16.77 4.38
C THR A 27 -2.23 17.33 5.46
N PHE A 28 -1.01 16.80 5.50
CA PHE A 28 0.07 17.22 6.38
C PHE A 28 1.20 17.81 5.53
N MET A 29 1.53 19.06 5.80
CA MET A 29 2.61 19.79 5.14
C MET A 29 3.91 19.66 5.94
N SER A 30 5.05 19.81 5.26
CA SER A 30 6.39 19.77 5.85
C SER A 30 6.72 18.48 6.64
N PRO A 31 6.41 17.28 6.13
CA PRO A 31 6.89 16.03 6.72
C PRO A 31 8.42 15.94 6.73
N ALA A 32 8.96 15.17 7.67
CA ALA A 32 10.39 14.89 7.74
C ALA A 32 10.89 14.05 6.54
N ASN A 33 12.20 13.77 6.49
CA ASN A 33 12.85 12.91 5.50
C ASN A 33 12.74 13.38 4.03
N GLY A 34 12.40 14.65 3.82
CA GLY A 34 12.41 15.29 2.50
C GLY A 34 11.18 15.00 1.65
N TRP A 35 10.09 14.52 2.25
CA TRP A 35 8.78 14.47 1.61
C TRP A 35 8.20 15.88 1.46
N ALA A 36 7.40 16.12 0.42
CA ALA A 36 6.75 17.41 0.19
C ALA A 36 5.45 17.54 1.01
N GLN A 37 4.68 16.47 1.07
CA GLN A 37 3.44 16.37 1.85
C GLN A 37 3.08 14.91 2.10
N VAL A 38 2.18 14.69 3.06
CA VAL A 38 1.52 13.40 3.31
C VAL A 38 0.02 13.63 3.36
N GLU A 39 -0.75 12.79 2.70
CA GLU A 39 -2.22 12.78 2.83
C GLU A 39 -2.67 11.53 3.58
N ARG A 40 -3.59 11.68 4.53
CA ARG A 40 -4.32 10.56 5.14
C ARG A 40 -5.61 10.32 4.36
N TRP A 41 -5.82 9.06 4.03
CA TRP A 41 -6.99 8.56 3.32
C TRP A 41 -7.60 7.38 4.07
N ARG A 42 -8.88 7.15 3.84
CA ARG A 42 -9.62 6.00 4.33
C ARG A 42 -10.20 5.23 3.16
N ASP A 43 -10.07 3.92 3.18
CA ASP A 43 -10.72 3.03 2.24
C ASP A 43 -12.25 3.18 2.31
N GLY A 44 -12.88 3.26 1.14
CA GLY A 44 -14.33 3.46 1.01
C GLY A 44 -15.13 2.17 0.92
N THR A 45 -14.49 1.01 0.74
CA THR A 45 -15.21 -0.26 0.54
C THR A 45 -15.92 -0.73 1.81
N GLY A 46 -15.39 -0.38 2.99
CA GLY A 46 -15.84 -0.89 4.27
C GLY A 46 -15.54 -2.37 4.51
N GLY A 47 -14.83 -3.03 3.58
CA GLY A 47 -14.52 -4.46 3.63
C GLY A 47 -13.22 -4.80 4.37
N ILE A 48 -12.36 -3.82 4.62
CA ILE A 48 -11.12 -4.01 5.39
C ILE A 48 -11.48 -4.19 6.87
N ALA A 49 -11.25 -5.40 7.38
CA ALA A 49 -11.51 -5.74 8.77
C ALA A 49 -10.63 -4.94 9.74
N THR A 50 -11.10 -4.79 10.97
CA THR A 50 -10.26 -4.31 12.06
C THR A 50 -9.15 -5.33 12.34
N GLU A 51 -7.91 -4.86 12.42
CA GLU A 51 -6.76 -5.68 12.78
C GLU A 51 -6.32 -5.33 14.20
N ALA A 52 -5.94 -6.35 14.97
CA ALA A 52 -5.43 -6.18 16.33
C ALA A 52 -3.95 -5.80 16.30
N PHE A 53 -3.57 -4.85 17.15
CA PHE A 53 -2.17 -4.53 17.40
C PHE A 53 -1.66 -5.36 18.59
N PRO A 54 -0.40 -5.82 18.54
CA PRO A 54 0.28 -6.45 19.68
C PRO A 54 0.26 -5.57 20.93
N THR A 55 0.02 -6.20 22.08
CA THR A 55 -0.11 -5.51 23.38
C THR A 55 1.21 -4.95 23.90
N ASP A 56 2.34 -5.50 23.44
CA ASP A 56 3.69 -5.03 23.75
C ASP A 56 4.14 -3.84 22.89
N GLY A 57 3.25 -3.33 22.03
CA GLY A 57 3.50 -2.20 21.16
C GLY A 57 4.28 -2.51 19.89
N ARG A 58 4.68 -3.77 19.65
CA ARG A 58 5.21 -4.18 18.35
C ARG A 58 4.17 -3.87 17.27
N GLY A 59 4.60 -3.33 16.14
CA GLY A 59 3.71 -2.93 15.05
C GLY A 59 3.04 -1.55 15.20
N ASN A 60 3.09 -0.91 16.37
CA ASN A 60 2.58 0.46 16.54
C ASN A 60 3.26 1.44 15.57
N GLN A 61 2.50 2.43 15.13
CA GLN A 61 3.04 3.61 14.45
C GLN A 61 3.79 4.48 15.47
N SER A 62 4.84 5.14 15.01
CA SER A 62 5.73 5.94 15.84
C SER A 62 6.07 7.27 15.15
N GLY A 63 6.58 8.23 15.93
CA GLY A 63 6.97 9.55 15.42
C GLY A 63 5.85 10.23 14.64
N GLN A 64 6.21 10.89 13.53
CA GLN A 64 5.26 11.61 12.69
C GLN A 64 4.16 10.70 12.11
N ARG A 65 4.42 9.39 11.92
CA ARG A 65 3.41 8.46 11.39
C ARG A 65 2.24 8.32 12.35
N ALA A 66 2.49 8.23 13.65
CA ALA A 66 1.42 8.18 14.65
C ALA A 66 0.55 9.45 14.61
N THR A 67 1.17 10.62 14.44
CA THR A 67 0.47 11.90 14.25
C THR A 67 -0.33 11.92 12.95
N PHE A 68 0.28 11.52 11.83
CA PHE A 68 -0.35 11.51 10.51
C PHE A 68 -1.53 10.55 10.47
N PHE A 69 -1.45 9.41 11.13
CA PHE A 69 -2.56 8.48 11.27
C PHE A 69 -3.62 8.93 12.31
N GLY A 70 -3.25 9.81 13.23
CA GLY A 70 -4.07 10.26 14.36
C GLY A 70 -4.12 9.26 15.52
N SER A 71 -3.33 8.20 15.45
CA SER A 71 -3.20 7.15 16.47
C SER A 71 -1.92 6.36 16.22
N ALA A 72 -1.32 5.82 17.29
CA ALA A 72 -0.27 4.79 17.17
C ALA A 72 -0.83 3.44 16.69
N GLN A 73 -2.14 3.22 16.85
CA GLN A 73 -2.87 2.02 16.46
C GLN A 73 -4.04 2.41 15.53
N PRO A 74 -3.77 2.88 14.31
CA PRO A 74 -4.81 3.29 13.39
C PRO A 74 -5.65 2.12 12.88
N ALA A 75 -6.91 2.39 12.55
CA ALA A 75 -7.76 1.43 11.85
C ALA A 75 -7.11 0.98 10.54
N ALA A 76 -7.17 -0.32 10.24
CA ALA A 76 -6.55 -0.91 9.05
C ALA A 76 -7.14 -0.39 7.73
N SER A 77 -8.31 0.24 7.75
CA SER A 77 -8.89 0.93 6.59
C SER A 77 -8.21 2.27 6.26
N LYS A 78 -7.35 2.79 7.13
CA LYS A 78 -6.61 4.03 6.88
C LYS A 78 -5.28 3.77 6.18
N MET A 79 -4.87 4.72 5.36
CA MET A 79 -3.58 4.74 4.69
C MET A 79 -3.02 6.15 4.63
N LEU A 80 -1.70 6.24 4.49
CA LEU A 80 -0.99 7.48 4.20
C LEU A 80 -0.43 7.41 2.78
N LEU A 81 -0.63 8.47 2.00
CA LEU A 81 0.02 8.66 0.72
C LEU A 81 1.06 9.77 0.85
N TYR A 82 2.32 9.40 0.69
CA TYR A 82 3.46 10.31 0.74
C TYR A 82 3.75 10.83 -0.65
N TYR A 83 4.10 12.11 -0.74
CA TYR A 83 4.37 12.81 -2.00
C TYR A 83 5.80 13.32 -1.98
N ALA A 84 6.62 12.91 -2.95
CA ALA A 84 7.97 13.43 -3.08
C ALA A 84 7.98 14.84 -3.69
N PRO A 85 9.08 15.61 -3.52
CA PRO A 85 9.29 16.81 -4.31
C PRO A 85 9.15 16.54 -5.81
N GLY A 86 8.48 17.43 -6.54
CA GLY A 86 8.23 17.26 -7.97
C GLY A 86 7.15 16.25 -8.35
N TRP A 87 6.33 15.78 -7.40
CA TRP A 87 5.21 14.87 -7.70
C TRP A 87 4.22 15.41 -8.75
N ASN A 88 4.06 16.74 -8.83
CA ASN A 88 3.17 17.41 -9.78
C ASN A 88 3.91 18.06 -10.96
N THR A 89 5.20 18.39 -10.81
CA THR A 89 5.99 19.12 -11.84
C THR A 89 7.00 18.25 -12.57
N GLY A 90 7.24 17.01 -12.09
CA GLY A 90 8.21 16.09 -12.70
C GLY A 90 7.93 15.83 -14.17
N ALA A 91 9.00 15.80 -14.98
CA ALA A 91 8.93 15.64 -16.44
C ALA A 91 8.60 14.22 -16.90
N ARG A 92 8.80 13.19 -16.04
CA ARG A 92 8.42 11.81 -16.39
C ARG A 92 6.90 11.65 -16.28
N GLN A 93 6.28 11.25 -17.38
CA GLN A 93 4.81 11.15 -17.49
C GLN A 93 4.20 10.08 -16.59
N VAL A 94 4.87 8.93 -16.43
CA VAL A 94 4.36 7.83 -15.61
C VAL A 94 4.86 7.99 -14.18
N PRO A 95 3.97 8.21 -13.20
CA PRO A 95 4.34 8.30 -11.79
C PRO A 95 4.77 6.94 -11.22
N VAL A 96 5.50 6.99 -10.12
CA VAL A 96 6.00 5.82 -9.40
C VAL A 96 5.34 5.74 -8.04
N LEU A 97 4.79 4.57 -7.70
CA LEU A 97 4.31 4.22 -6.36
C LEU A 97 5.30 3.26 -5.70
N LEU A 98 5.85 3.66 -4.56
CA LEU A 98 6.71 2.84 -3.71
C LEU A 98 5.90 2.20 -2.58
N VAL A 99 6.01 0.89 -2.37
CA VAL A 99 5.24 0.15 -1.35
C VAL A 99 6.17 -0.68 -0.48
N HIS A 100 6.25 -0.33 0.81
CA HIS A 100 7.20 -0.91 1.76
C HIS A 100 6.84 -2.35 2.18
N GLY A 101 7.83 -3.06 2.73
CA GLY A 101 7.65 -4.41 3.23
C GLY A 101 7.02 -4.50 4.61
N ALA A 102 7.02 -5.72 5.14
CA ALA A 102 6.64 -6.05 6.51
C ALA A 102 7.42 -5.23 7.54
N ASN A 103 6.75 -4.78 8.59
CA ASN A 103 7.31 -4.06 9.75
C ASN A 103 8.09 -2.78 9.40
N GLN A 104 7.66 -2.06 8.37
CA GLN A 104 8.29 -0.83 7.92
C GLN A 104 7.28 0.29 7.67
N ASP A 105 7.80 1.45 7.27
CA ASP A 105 7.03 2.59 6.80
C ASP A 105 7.72 3.22 5.56
N ALA A 106 7.08 4.24 4.99
CA ALA A 106 7.58 4.92 3.80
C ALA A 106 8.91 5.67 4.06
N ASP A 107 9.11 6.15 5.28
CA ASP A 107 10.32 6.88 5.65
C ASP A 107 11.52 5.94 5.64
N LEU A 108 11.48 4.88 6.45
CA LEU A 108 12.57 3.90 6.58
C LEU A 108 12.86 3.21 5.24
N ALA A 109 11.82 2.80 4.51
CA ALA A 109 12.00 2.00 3.30
C ALA A 109 12.54 2.82 2.12
N TRP A 110 12.14 4.09 2.00
CA TRP A 110 12.30 4.83 0.75
C TRP A 110 12.99 6.18 0.88
N ALA A 111 12.97 6.81 2.05
CA ALA A 111 13.44 8.18 2.23
C ALA A 111 14.69 8.27 3.11
N ASN A 112 14.75 7.54 4.22
CA ASN A 112 15.83 7.58 5.20
C ASN A 112 16.12 6.18 5.77
N PRO A 113 16.95 5.37 5.09
CA PRO A 113 17.35 4.04 5.57
C PRO A 113 18.07 4.05 6.94
N ASN A 114 18.57 5.21 7.39
CA ASN A 114 19.20 5.38 8.70
C ASN A 114 18.21 5.74 9.82
N GLU A 115 16.91 5.87 9.54
CA GLU A 115 15.93 6.29 10.55
C GLU A 115 15.87 5.33 11.76
N ALA A 116 16.05 4.03 11.53
CA ALA A 116 16.11 3.04 12.61
C ALA A 116 17.54 2.82 13.17
N GLY A 117 18.48 3.73 12.89
CA GLY A 117 19.85 3.66 13.38
C GLY A 117 20.56 2.35 13.00
N SER A 118 21.17 1.68 13.99
CA SER A 118 21.88 0.41 13.81
C SER A 118 21.01 -0.74 13.28
N TYR A 119 19.69 -0.64 13.40
CA TYR A 119 18.73 -1.62 12.89
C TYR A 119 18.35 -1.39 11.41
N GLY A 120 18.74 -0.25 10.81
CA GLY A 120 18.01 0.32 9.66
C GLY A 120 18.20 -0.34 8.30
N CYS A 121 19.45 -0.49 7.83
CA CYS A 121 19.70 -0.79 6.41
C CYS A 121 20.65 -1.96 6.14
N GLY A 122 21.04 -2.73 7.17
CA GLY A 122 21.93 -3.89 7.02
C GLY A 122 23.36 -3.52 6.61
N ARG A 123 23.83 -2.30 6.94
CA ARG A 123 25.20 -1.82 6.68
C ARG A 123 25.78 -1.18 7.95
N SER A 124 27.12 -1.13 8.06
CA SER A 124 27.82 -0.45 9.15
C SER A 124 27.56 1.06 9.20
N THR A 125 27.20 1.66 8.07
CA THR A 125 26.75 3.05 7.99
C THR A 125 25.60 3.14 7.02
N CYS A 126 24.45 3.63 7.49
CA CYS A 126 23.26 3.76 6.68
C CYS A 126 23.15 5.14 6.04
N PRO A 127 22.74 5.22 4.76
CA PRO A 127 22.50 6.49 4.12
C PRO A 127 21.27 7.17 4.73
N THR A 128 21.29 8.50 4.79
CA THR A 128 20.17 9.33 5.25
C THR A 128 19.21 9.74 4.12
N ARG A 129 19.49 9.27 2.90
CA ARG A 129 18.66 9.48 1.69
C ARG A 129 18.46 8.16 0.98
N GLY A 130 17.27 7.93 0.45
CA GLY A 130 16.86 6.67 -0.17
C GLY A 130 16.46 6.80 -1.64
N LEU A 131 15.75 5.78 -2.12
CA LEU A 131 15.29 5.66 -3.51
C LEU A 131 14.34 6.80 -3.90
N MET A 132 13.52 7.30 -2.98
CA MET A 132 12.60 8.39 -3.22
C MET A 132 13.33 9.63 -3.77
N GLN A 133 14.38 10.08 -3.08
CA GLN A 133 15.10 11.28 -3.49
C GLN A 133 15.85 11.07 -4.80
N GLN A 134 16.37 9.87 -5.05
CA GLN A 134 17.03 9.55 -6.31
C GLN A 134 16.08 9.59 -7.51
N LEU A 135 14.86 9.05 -7.36
CA LEU A 135 13.84 9.06 -8.41
C LEU A 135 13.29 10.47 -8.63
N SER A 136 12.95 11.17 -7.54
CA SER A 136 12.49 12.58 -7.58
C SER A 136 13.53 13.48 -8.27
N GLY A 137 14.81 13.37 -7.90
CA GLY A 137 15.91 14.12 -8.53
C GLY A 137 16.12 13.80 -10.01
N LYS A 138 15.63 12.66 -10.50
CA LYS A 138 15.62 12.28 -11.93
C LYS A 138 14.34 12.70 -12.66
N GLY A 139 13.49 13.51 -12.03
CA GLY A 139 12.26 14.05 -12.59
C GLY A 139 11.07 13.09 -12.58
N TYR A 140 11.14 11.99 -11.83
CA TYR A 140 9.97 11.13 -11.62
C TYR A 140 9.00 11.77 -10.64
N ARG A 141 7.71 11.58 -10.91
CA ARG A 141 6.63 11.91 -9.97
C ARG A 141 6.48 10.75 -8.99
N VAL A 142 7.02 10.88 -7.79
CA VAL A 142 7.15 9.77 -6.84
C VAL A 142 6.18 9.89 -5.68
N PHE A 143 5.55 8.78 -5.36
CA PHE A 143 4.65 8.60 -4.23
C PHE A 143 5.06 7.37 -3.44
N ALA A 144 4.71 7.32 -2.15
CA ALA A 144 4.86 6.10 -1.36
C ALA A 144 3.63 5.83 -0.50
N LEU A 145 3.29 4.55 -0.35
CA LEU A 145 2.19 4.11 0.50
C LEU A 145 2.70 3.79 1.90
N GLY A 146 2.12 4.44 2.91
CA GLY A 146 2.28 4.10 4.32
C GLY A 146 1.03 3.39 4.84
N LEU A 147 1.21 2.19 5.37
CA LEU A 147 0.11 1.30 5.75
C LEU A 147 -0.15 1.39 7.26
N ALA A 148 -1.42 1.45 7.67
CA ALA A 148 -1.83 1.56 9.08
C ALA A 148 -1.29 0.42 9.95
N HIS A 149 -1.40 -0.81 9.47
CA HIS A 149 -0.88 -1.99 10.14
C HIS A 149 0.38 -2.48 9.40
N LYS A 150 1.56 -2.35 10.03
CA LYS A 150 2.87 -2.61 9.40
C LYS A 150 3.09 -4.06 8.99
N ASN A 151 2.22 -4.98 9.44
CA ASN A 151 2.19 -6.39 9.04
C ASN A 151 0.78 -6.87 8.69
N GLY A 152 -0.08 -5.98 8.20
CA GLY A 152 -1.51 -6.29 8.08
C GLY A 152 -1.94 -7.27 7.00
N ASP A 153 -3.25 -7.49 6.91
CA ASP A 153 -3.82 -8.46 6.00
C ASP A 153 -3.48 -8.16 4.54
N GLY A 154 -3.19 -9.21 3.78
CA GLY A 154 -2.70 -9.05 2.43
C GLY A 154 -3.75 -8.55 1.43
N TYR A 155 -5.03 -8.84 1.66
CA TYR A 155 -6.12 -8.32 0.84
C TYR A 155 -6.35 -6.83 1.13
N GLY A 156 -6.26 -6.43 2.40
CA GLY A 156 -6.29 -5.01 2.78
C GLY A 156 -5.16 -4.21 2.13
N TRP A 157 -3.93 -4.74 2.12
CA TRP A 157 -2.81 -4.09 1.45
C TRP A 157 -2.99 -4.00 -0.07
N ALA A 158 -3.51 -5.04 -0.70
CA ALA A 158 -3.82 -5.02 -2.13
C ALA A 158 -4.88 -3.95 -2.47
N GLU A 159 -5.91 -3.81 -1.62
CA GLU A 159 -6.91 -2.75 -1.75
C GLU A 159 -6.30 -1.36 -1.62
N GLN A 160 -5.45 -1.14 -0.61
CA GLN A 160 -4.80 0.15 -0.42
C GLN A 160 -3.84 0.51 -1.57
N ILE A 161 -3.20 -0.48 -2.20
CA ILE A 161 -2.42 -0.27 -3.43
C ILE A 161 -3.34 0.21 -4.56
N ALA A 162 -4.50 -0.43 -4.75
CA ALA A 162 -5.48 0.01 -5.74
C ALA A 162 -5.98 1.43 -5.49
N ASN A 163 -6.25 1.78 -4.23
CA ASN A 163 -6.66 3.13 -3.83
C ASN A 163 -5.56 4.16 -4.09
N ALA A 164 -4.31 3.87 -3.70
CA ALA A 164 -3.17 4.74 -3.95
C ALA A 164 -2.98 5.01 -5.45
N ILE A 165 -3.08 3.98 -6.30
CA ILE A 165 -3.00 4.13 -7.76
C ILE A 165 -4.12 5.04 -8.29
N SER A 166 -5.36 4.86 -7.82
CA SER A 166 -6.49 5.70 -8.21
C SER A 166 -6.24 7.18 -7.88
N ILE A 167 -5.80 7.46 -6.66
CA ILE A 167 -5.48 8.83 -6.20
C ILE A 167 -4.33 9.42 -7.02
N ILE A 168 -3.25 8.67 -7.23
CA ILE A 168 -2.09 9.13 -8.02
C ILE A 168 -2.53 9.50 -9.44
N LYS A 169 -3.33 8.66 -10.09
CA LYS A 169 -3.85 8.94 -11.43
C LYS A 169 -4.71 10.21 -11.45
N GLN A 170 -5.61 10.37 -10.47
CA GLN A 170 -6.42 11.59 -10.34
C GLN A 170 -5.55 12.84 -10.15
N ARG A 171 -4.50 12.75 -9.33
CA ARG A 171 -3.61 13.88 -9.01
C ARG A 171 -2.67 14.26 -10.14
N THR A 172 -2.29 13.29 -10.98
CA THR A 172 -1.25 13.50 -12.01
C THR A 172 -1.78 13.52 -13.44
N GLY A 173 -3.03 13.10 -13.65
CA GLY A 173 -3.62 12.87 -14.98
C GLY A 173 -3.06 11.63 -15.70
N ALA A 174 -2.21 10.83 -15.06
CA ALA A 174 -1.60 9.66 -15.69
C ALA A 174 -2.62 8.54 -15.92
N ALA A 175 -2.49 7.81 -17.01
CA ALA A 175 -3.34 6.65 -17.31
C ALA A 175 -2.96 5.41 -16.47
N SER A 176 -1.69 5.31 -16.07
CA SER A 176 -1.12 4.17 -15.34
C SER A 176 0.01 4.62 -14.41
N VAL A 177 0.41 3.72 -13.51
CA VAL A 177 1.46 3.94 -12.50
C VAL A 177 2.49 2.80 -12.61
N ASP A 178 3.76 3.11 -12.37
CA ASP A 178 4.78 2.09 -12.10
C ASP A 178 4.81 1.78 -10.60
N VAL A 179 4.69 0.51 -10.23
CA VAL A 179 4.70 0.07 -8.83
C VAL A 179 6.02 -0.60 -8.51
N VAL A 180 6.73 -0.08 -7.51
CA VAL A 180 7.91 -0.72 -6.90
C VAL A 180 7.52 -1.24 -5.53
N ALA A 181 7.55 -2.55 -5.36
CA ALA A 181 7.10 -3.19 -4.15
C ALA A 181 8.22 -4.03 -3.53
N TRP A 182 8.43 -3.88 -2.21
CA TRP A 182 9.46 -4.59 -1.47
C TRP A 182 8.89 -5.66 -0.54
N SER A 183 9.52 -6.84 -0.52
CA SER A 183 9.28 -7.90 0.46
C SER A 183 7.81 -8.29 0.49
N LYS A 184 7.12 -8.23 1.65
CA LYS A 184 5.70 -8.53 1.79
C LYS A 184 4.82 -7.83 0.74
N ALA A 185 5.04 -6.53 0.50
CA ALA A 185 4.25 -5.78 -0.46
C ALA A 185 4.43 -6.27 -1.91
N ALA A 186 5.52 -6.97 -2.24
CA ALA A 186 5.67 -7.58 -3.55
C ALA A 186 4.55 -8.60 -3.81
N SER A 187 4.23 -9.42 -2.81
CA SER A 187 3.08 -10.33 -2.87
C SER A 187 1.76 -9.57 -2.97
N ASN A 188 1.58 -8.48 -2.22
CA ASN A 188 0.34 -7.69 -2.23
C ASN A 188 0.11 -6.95 -3.55
N ALA A 189 1.16 -6.35 -4.12
CA ALA A 189 1.09 -5.74 -5.43
C ALA A 189 0.80 -6.79 -6.52
N ARG A 190 1.41 -7.98 -6.41
CA ARG A 190 1.12 -9.10 -7.30
C ARG A 190 -0.33 -9.59 -7.14
N MET A 191 -0.87 -9.64 -5.92
CA MET A 191 -2.27 -9.96 -5.67
C MET A 191 -3.18 -8.99 -6.43
N TYR A 192 -2.95 -7.67 -6.31
CA TYR A 192 -3.74 -6.68 -7.03
C TYR A 192 -3.70 -6.91 -8.55
N ILE A 193 -2.52 -6.97 -9.17
CA ILE A 193 -2.42 -7.11 -10.64
C ILE A 193 -2.90 -8.47 -11.16
N SER A 194 -2.92 -9.49 -10.30
CA SER A 194 -3.41 -10.84 -10.63
C SER A 194 -4.89 -11.03 -10.28
N ASN A 195 -5.57 -9.95 -9.87
CA ASN A 195 -6.98 -9.94 -9.47
C ASN A 195 -7.31 -10.88 -8.31
N VAL A 196 -6.34 -11.16 -7.44
CA VAL A 196 -6.52 -11.93 -6.20
C VAL A 196 -7.08 -11.01 -5.14
N ARG A 197 -8.39 -11.09 -4.91
CA ARG A 197 -9.14 -10.18 -4.05
C ARG A 197 -10.28 -10.88 -3.31
N LYS A 198 -10.79 -10.24 -2.25
CA LYS A 198 -12.09 -10.58 -1.66
C LYS A 198 -13.22 -10.01 -2.52
N SER A 199 -14.47 -10.41 -2.25
CA SER A 199 -15.65 -9.91 -2.97
C SER A 199 -15.80 -8.37 -2.91
N TRP A 200 -15.43 -7.77 -1.77
CA TRP A 200 -15.41 -6.33 -1.55
C TRP A 200 -14.21 -5.60 -2.17
N GLY A 201 -13.15 -6.33 -2.54
CA GLY A 201 -11.91 -5.75 -3.05
C GLY A 201 -12.04 -5.29 -4.49
N THR A 202 -11.25 -4.28 -4.84
CA THR A 202 -11.13 -3.69 -6.15
C THR A 202 -10.52 -4.68 -7.15
N ALA A 203 -11.20 -4.89 -8.28
CA ALA A 203 -10.66 -5.66 -9.39
C ALA A 203 -9.46 -4.95 -10.04
N TYR A 204 -8.52 -5.70 -10.62
CA TYR A 204 -7.43 -5.08 -11.38
C TYR A 204 -7.97 -4.23 -12.53
N ARG A 205 -7.54 -2.98 -12.64
CA ARG A 205 -8.08 -2.01 -13.61
C ARG A 205 -7.19 -1.81 -14.85
N GLY A 206 -6.13 -2.60 -15.00
CA GLY A 206 -5.15 -2.39 -16.08
C GLY A 206 -4.32 -1.11 -15.90
N ASP A 207 -4.22 -0.59 -14.68
CA ASP A 207 -3.63 0.71 -14.36
C ASP A 207 -2.20 0.63 -13.79
N VAL A 208 -1.59 -0.57 -13.80
CA VAL A 208 -0.17 -0.78 -13.51
C VAL A 208 0.59 -1.04 -14.80
N ARG A 209 1.49 -0.12 -15.17
CA ARG A 209 2.29 -0.27 -16.38
C ARG A 209 3.48 -1.20 -16.17
N ARG A 210 4.15 -1.07 -15.03
CA ARG A 210 5.28 -1.91 -14.62
C ARG A 210 5.14 -2.25 -13.16
N LEU A 211 5.36 -3.52 -12.84
CA LEU A 211 5.53 -4.00 -11.48
C LEU A 211 6.98 -4.42 -11.30
N ILE A 212 7.68 -3.75 -10.38
CA ILE A 212 9.07 -4.04 -10.02
C ILE A 212 9.06 -4.63 -8.62
N LEU A 213 9.56 -5.86 -8.51
CA LEU A 213 9.55 -6.63 -7.27
C LEU A 213 10.95 -6.68 -6.67
N LEU A 214 11.12 -6.16 -5.47
CA LEU A 214 12.39 -6.17 -4.73
C LEU A 214 12.27 -7.15 -3.56
N GLY A 215 13.20 -8.10 -3.45
CA GLY A 215 13.20 -9.07 -2.34
C GLY A 215 11.90 -9.88 -2.19
N SER A 216 11.19 -10.13 -3.29
CA SER A 216 9.91 -10.84 -3.28
C SER A 216 10.07 -12.32 -2.97
N ALA A 217 9.23 -12.85 -2.10
CA ALA A 217 9.11 -14.28 -1.85
C ALA A 217 8.21 -14.96 -2.90
N ASN A 218 8.60 -14.89 -4.18
CA ASN A 218 7.76 -15.37 -5.29
C ASN A 218 7.42 -16.87 -5.21
N ASN A 219 8.31 -17.66 -4.60
CA ASN A 219 8.14 -19.10 -4.38
C ASN A 219 7.83 -19.44 -2.90
N GLY A 220 7.34 -18.46 -2.13
CA GLY A 220 7.13 -18.60 -0.70
C GLY A 220 8.38 -18.34 0.13
N ILE A 221 8.22 -18.45 1.45
CA ILE A 221 9.27 -18.28 2.45
C ILE A 221 9.51 -19.64 3.10
N ASP A 222 10.73 -20.16 3.00
CA ASP A 222 11.09 -21.49 3.50
C ASP A 222 11.26 -21.54 5.03
N LEU A 223 11.39 -20.37 5.66
CA LEU A 223 11.67 -20.20 7.08
C LEU A 223 10.66 -20.94 7.98
N SER A 224 9.37 -20.91 7.64
CA SER A 224 8.33 -21.64 8.37
C SER A 224 8.48 -23.17 8.24
N PHE A 225 9.02 -23.68 7.14
CA PHE A 225 9.28 -25.12 6.97
C PHE A 225 10.51 -25.56 7.77
N ARG A 226 11.52 -24.69 7.89
CA ARG A 226 12.75 -24.98 8.64
C ARG A 226 12.58 -24.94 10.15
N HIS A 227 11.72 -24.05 10.65
CA HIS A 227 11.55 -23.81 12.09
C HIS A 227 10.15 -24.20 12.62
N GLY A 228 9.28 -24.70 11.74
CA GLY A 228 7.92 -25.11 12.08
C GLY A 228 7.11 -23.98 12.71
N TRP A 229 6.16 -24.36 13.56
CA TRP A 229 5.27 -23.45 14.28
C TRP A 229 5.96 -22.59 15.35
N THR A 230 7.22 -22.89 15.71
CA THR A 230 7.97 -22.11 16.70
C THR A 230 8.46 -20.76 16.16
N PHE A 231 8.52 -20.62 14.83
CA PHE A 231 8.83 -19.36 14.17
C PHE A 231 7.55 -18.70 13.67
N SER A 232 7.05 -17.73 14.45
CA SER A 232 5.94 -16.88 14.03
C SER A 232 6.44 -15.49 13.63
N LEU A 233 6.05 -15.05 12.43
CA LEU A 233 6.26 -13.66 11.97
C LEU A 233 5.21 -12.69 12.56
N THR A 234 4.41 -13.13 13.53
CA THR A 234 3.56 -12.24 14.30
C THR A 234 4.43 -11.25 15.08
N VAL A 235 4.44 -10.01 14.62
CA VAL A 235 4.56 -8.85 15.53
C VAL A 235 3.51 -9.00 16.61
#